data_AF-A0A955VDD6-F1
#
_entry.id   AF-A0A955VDD6-F1
#
_cell.length_a   1.000
_cell.length_b   1.000
_cell.length_c   1.000
_cell.angle_alpha   90.00
_cell.angle_beta   90.00
_cell.angle_gamma   90.00
#
_symmetry.space_group_name_H-M   'P 1'
#
loop_
_entity.id
_entity.type
_entity.pdbx_description
1 polymer ?
#
loop_
_entity_poly.entity_id
_entity_poly.type
_entity_poly.pdbx_seq_one_letter_code
_entity_poly.pdbx_strand_id
1 'polypeptide(L)'
;MTAAPTDPAPLDLALAPALRGLRFDDAFVSALPGDPEPRNYRRQVVGAAYSRVLPTPVAAPRLLAWVPEVASLLGLPDDPAARDALTPVLAGNALLPGMAPYAACYGGHQFGNW
;
A
#
# COMPACT_ATOMS: atom_id res chain seq x y z
N MET A 1 -15.82 6.21 20.60
CA MET A 1 -15.58 4.76 20.61
C MET A 1 -15.29 4.33 19.18
N THR A 2 -14.06 4.55 18.72
CA THR A 2 -13.61 4.18 17.37
C THR A 2 -13.31 2.68 17.40
N ALA A 3 -14.00 1.89 16.58
CA ALA A 3 -13.64 0.48 16.39
C ALA A 3 -12.15 0.39 16.04
N ALA A 4 -11.45 -0.61 16.58
CA ALA A 4 -10.09 -0.90 16.15
C ALA A 4 -10.10 -1.07 14.63
N PRO A 5 -9.21 -0.39 13.87
CA PRO A 5 -9.18 -0.55 12.44
C PRO A 5 -8.95 -2.02 12.12
N THR A 6 -9.86 -2.59 11.33
CA THR A 6 -9.75 -3.96 10.83
C THR A 6 -8.66 -3.98 9.76
N ASP A 7 -7.90 -5.07 9.67
CA ASP A 7 -6.91 -5.21 8.60
C ASP A 7 -7.58 -5.08 7.22
N PRO A 8 -6.86 -4.53 6.22
CA PRO A 8 -7.36 -4.47 4.85
C PRO A 8 -7.69 -5.88 4.36
N ALA A 9 -8.85 -6.03 3.72
CA ALA A 9 -9.25 -7.31 3.16
C ALA A 9 -8.48 -7.59 1.87
N PRO A 10 -8.12 -8.85 1.57
CA PRO A 10 -7.65 -9.20 0.23
C PRO A 10 -8.76 -8.89 -0.78
N LEU A 11 -8.41 -8.22 -1.89
CA LEU A 11 -9.39 -7.93 -2.94
C LEU A 11 -9.75 -9.21 -3.69
N ASP A 12 -11.05 -9.48 -3.88
CA ASP A 12 -11.49 -10.55 -4.78
C ASP A 12 -11.27 -10.14 -6.25
N LEU A 13 -10.19 -10.67 -6.83
CA LEU A 13 -9.87 -10.46 -8.25
C LEU A 13 -10.91 -11.06 -9.20
N ALA A 14 -11.81 -11.93 -8.73
CA ALA A 14 -12.95 -12.39 -9.52
C ALA A 14 -13.82 -11.20 -9.96
N LEU A 15 -13.95 -10.20 -9.08
CA LEU A 15 -14.80 -9.02 -9.23
C LEU A 15 -14.08 -7.81 -9.85
N ALA A 16 -12.76 -7.88 -10.04
CA ALA A 16 -11.95 -6.82 -10.66
C ALA A 16 -11.07 -7.35 -11.82
N PRO A 17 -11.65 -7.81 -12.96
CA PRO A 17 -10.90 -8.39 -14.07
C PRO A 17 -9.80 -7.46 -14.62
N ALA A 18 -10.06 -6.16 -14.61
CA ALA A 18 -9.14 -5.11 -15.04
C ALA A 18 -7.80 -5.13 -14.28
N LEU A 19 -7.74 -5.73 -13.08
CA LEU A 19 -6.58 -5.69 -12.19
C LEU A 19 -5.78 -7.01 -12.18
N ARG A 20 -6.28 -8.07 -12.82
CA ARG A 20 -5.66 -9.41 -12.81
C ARG A 20 -4.28 -9.47 -13.49
N GLY A 21 -3.96 -8.49 -14.34
CA GLY A 21 -2.71 -8.43 -15.09
C GLY A 21 -1.56 -7.71 -14.36
N LEU A 22 -1.84 -7.07 -13.23
CA LEU A 22 -0.83 -6.30 -12.50
C LEU A 22 0.20 -7.22 -11.86
N ARG A 23 1.47 -6.89 -12.09
CA ARG A 23 2.62 -7.60 -11.54
C ARG A 23 3.35 -6.68 -10.59
N PHE A 24 3.54 -7.14 -9.36
CA PHE A 24 4.33 -6.45 -8.36
C PHE A 24 5.67 -7.15 -8.22
N ASP A 25 6.74 -6.36 -8.30
CA ASP A 25 8.09 -6.76 -7.94
C ASP A 25 8.45 -6.05 -6.63
N ASP A 26 8.62 -6.81 -5.56
CA ASP A 26 8.91 -6.30 -4.22
C ASP A 26 10.41 -6.30 -3.90
N ALA A 27 11.27 -6.14 -4.92
CA ALA A 27 12.73 -6.14 -4.82
C ALA A 27 13.31 -5.43 -3.58
N PHE A 28 12.79 -4.26 -3.19
CA PHE A 28 13.25 -3.56 -1.99
C PHE A 28 13.03 -4.39 -0.71
N VAL A 29 11.84 -4.97 -0.59
CA VAL A 29 11.41 -5.75 0.56
C VAL A 29 12.09 -7.12 0.59
N SER A 30 12.27 -7.74 -0.59
CA SER A 30 12.90 -9.05 -0.69
C SER A 30 14.43 -9.01 -0.56
N ALA A 31 15.08 -7.91 -0.94
CA ALA A 31 16.54 -7.79 -0.93
C ALA A 31 17.15 -7.15 0.34
N LEU A 32 16.38 -6.36 1.09
CA LEU A 32 16.89 -5.60 2.24
C LEU A 32 16.47 -6.21 3.58
N PRO A 33 17.23 -5.98 4.67
CA PRO A 33 16.89 -6.50 5.99
C PRO A 33 15.59 -5.89 6.50
N GLY A 34 14.58 -6.73 6.70
CA GLY A 34 13.32 -6.37 7.34
C GLY A 34 13.38 -6.47 8.86
N ASP A 35 12.59 -5.65 9.55
CA ASP A 35 12.37 -5.74 10.99
C ASP A 35 11.68 -7.07 11.34
N PRO A 36 12.24 -7.88 12.26
CA PRO A 36 11.65 -9.16 12.62
C PRO A 36 10.38 -9.02 13.48
N GLU A 37 10.09 -7.85 14.05
CA GLU A 37 8.91 -7.62 14.89
C GLU A 37 7.67 -7.26 14.03
N PRO A 38 6.66 -8.15 13.94
CA PRO A 38 5.50 -7.94 13.08
C PRO A 38 4.46 -6.99 13.65
N ARG A 39 4.49 -6.69 14.96
CA ARG A 39 3.46 -5.85 15.59
C ARG A 39 3.67 -4.37 15.24
N ASN A 40 2.57 -3.71 14.90
CA ASN A 40 2.55 -2.28 14.61
C ASN A 40 2.37 -1.46 15.90
N TYR A 41 3.49 -1.02 16.49
CA TYR A 41 3.53 -0.12 17.64
C TYR A 41 4.83 0.68 17.66
N ARG A 42 4.84 1.81 18.37
CA ARG A 42 6.02 2.69 18.47
C ARG A 42 7.15 2.01 19.25
N ARG A 43 8.33 1.95 18.64
CA ARG A 43 9.58 1.45 19.23
C ARG A 43 10.78 1.97 18.44
N GLN A 44 11.98 1.77 18.97
CA GLN A 44 13.19 1.87 18.16
C GLN A 44 13.36 0.60 17.32
N VAL A 45 13.69 0.79 16.04
CA VAL A 45 13.99 -0.29 15.09
C VAL A 45 15.46 -0.16 14.71
N VAL A 46 16.24 -1.22 14.89
CA VAL A 46 17.70 -1.22 14.69
C VAL A 46 18.07 -2.34 13.73
N GLY A 47 18.94 -2.04 12.76
CA GLY A 47 19.46 -3.03 11.81
C GLY A 47 18.48 -3.46 10.72
N ALA A 48 17.37 -2.74 10.54
CA ALA A 48 16.40 -3.00 9.49
C ALA A 48 16.20 -1.77 8.59
N ALA A 49 15.99 -2.00 7.30
CA ALA A 49 15.67 -0.99 6.30
C ALA A 49 14.16 -0.68 6.24
N TYR A 50 13.32 -1.57 6.76
CA TYR A 50 11.88 -1.39 6.80
C TYR A 50 11.22 -2.22 7.91
N SER A 51 9.98 -1.87 8.26
CA SER A 51 9.07 -2.73 9.03
C SER A 51 7.85 -3.07 8.18
N ARG A 52 7.38 -4.32 8.25
CA ARG A 52 6.12 -4.73 7.61
C ARG A 52 4.96 -4.05 8.33
N VAL A 53 4.03 -3.47 7.58
CA VAL A 53 2.85 -2.82 8.15
C VAL A 53 1.72 -2.83 7.13
N LEU A 54 0.51 -3.17 7.57
CA LEU A 54 -0.68 -3.06 6.75
C LEU A 54 -1.22 -1.62 6.80
N PRO A 55 -1.78 -1.09 5.69
CA PRO A 55 -2.48 0.18 5.72
C PRO A 55 -3.69 0.11 6.67
N THR A 56 -4.06 1.26 7.23
CA THR A 56 -5.25 1.39 8.07
C THR A 56 -6.45 1.74 7.19
N PRO A 57 -7.49 0.89 7.07
CA PRO A 57 -8.64 1.18 6.21
C PRO A 57 -9.42 2.44 6.63
N VAL A 58 -9.96 3.15 5.64
CA VAL A 58 -10.78 4.35 5.86
C VAL A 58 -12.27 4.09 5.63
N ALA A 59 -13.14 4.92 6.20
CA ALA A 59 -14.57 4.81 5.97
C ALA A 59 -14.97 5.43 4.62
N ALA A 60 -15.76 4.68 3.84
CA ALA A 60 -16.41 5.13 2.59
C ALA A 60 -15.46 5.88 1.61
N PRO A 61 -14.38 5.23 1.12
CA PRO A 61 -13.44 5.86 0.20
C PRO A 61 -14.13 6.26 -1.11
N ARG A 62 -13.72 7.41 -1.66
CA ARG A 62 -14.24 7.95 -2.93
C ARG A 62 -13.09 8.52 -3.75
N LEU A 63 -13.08 8.23 -5.05
CA LEU A 63 -12.12 8.81 -5.98
C LEU A 63 -12.47 10.28 -6.25
N LEU A 64 -11.51 11.19 -6.04
CA LEU A 64 -11.71 12.62 -6.28
C LEU A 64 -11.16 13.08 -7.63
N ALA A 65 -10.01 12.54 -8.03
CA ALA A 65 -9.33 12.87 -9.26
C ALA A 65 -8.60 11.64 -9.80
N TRP A 66 -8.49 11.60 -11.13
CA TRP A 66 -7.76 10.56 -11.86
C TRP A 66 -6.90 11.22 -12.93
N VAL A 67 -5.65 10.79 -13.05
CA VAL A 67 -4.68 11.33 -14.01
C VAL A 67 -4.40 10.24 -15.04
N PRO A 68 -5.02 10.30 -16.24
CA PRO A 68 -4.89 9.26 -17.27
C PRO A 68 -3.44 8.96 -17.67
N GLU A 69 -2.57 9.97 -17.66
CA GLU A 69 -1.16 9.84 -18.03
C GLU A 69 -0.39 8.96 -17.03
N VAL A 70 -0.69 9.09 -15.73
CA VAL A 70 -0.09 8.25 -14.68
C VAL A 70 -0.65 6.84 -14.71
N ALA A 71 -1.95 6.70 -14.98
CA ALA A 71 -2.56 5.38 -15.18
C ALA A 71 -1.88 4.62 -16.32
N SER A 72 -1.68 5.28 -17.46
CA SER A 72 -0.97 4.73 -18.61
C SER A 72 0.48 4.35 -18.28
N LEU A 73 1.20 5.20 -17.54
CA LEU A 73 2.57 4.90 -17.09
C LEU A 73 2.65 3.61 -16.25
N LEU A 74 1.61 3.34 -15.46
CA LEU A 74 1.52 2.15 -14.61
C LEU A 74 0.85 0.94 -15.31
N GLY A 75 0.49 1.06 -16.59
CA GLY A 75 -0.23 0.03 -17.33
C GLY A 75 -1.65 -0.22 -16.81
N LEU A 76 -2.25 0.75 -16.13
CA LEU A 76 -3.61 0.68 -15.61
C LEU A 76 -4.61 1.06 -16.72
N PRO A 77 -5.69 0.31 -16.90
CA PRO A 77 -6.72 0.65 -17.87
C PRO A 77 -7.44 1.95 -17.47
N ASP A 78 -7.71 2.79 -18.46
CA ASP A 78 -8.34 4.09 -18.25
C ASP A 78 -9.86 4.02 -18.46
N ASP A 79 -10.55 3.22 -17.63
CA ASP A 79 -12.00 3.07 -17.67
C ASP A 79 -12.65 3.19 -16.27
N PRO A 80 -13.94 3.57 -16.20
CA PRO A 80 -14.62 3.76 -14.91
C PRO A 80 -14.64 2.52 -14.01
N ALA A 81 -14.81 1.31 -14.57
CA ALA A 81 -14.89 0.10 -13.78
C ALA A 81 -13.54 -0.25 -13.12
N ALA A 82 -12.44 -0.01 -13.84
CA ALA A 82 -11.10 -0.14 -13.29
C ALA A 82 -10.83 0.87 -12.16
N ARG A 83 -11.24 2.13 -12.35
CA ARG A 83 -11.11 3.20 -11.34
C ARG A 83 -11.89 2.88 -10.07
N ASP A 84 -13.12 2.40 -10.20
CA ASP A 84 -13.95 1.98 -9.07
C ASP A 84 -13.32 0.80 -8.33
N ALA A 85 -12.81 -0.19 -9.06
CA ALA A 85 -12.13 -1.35 -8.48
C ALA A 85 -10.82 -0.99 -7.75
N LEU A 86 -10.09 0.03 -8.23
CA LEU A 86 -8.85 0.50 -7.61
C LEU A 86 -9.06 1.41 -6.41
N THR A 87 -10.20 2.09 -6.32
CA THR A 87 -10.50 3.01 -5.22
C THR A 87 -10.25 2.41 -3.82
N PRO A 88 -10.75 1.20 -3.47
CA PRO A 88 -10.45 0.61 -2.17
C PRO A 88 -8.97 0.23 -2.00
N VAL A 89 -8.26 -0.11 -3.08
CA VAL A 89 -6.82 -0.42 -3.01
C VAL A 89 -6.01 0.83 -2.72
N LEU A 90 -6.25 1.91 -3.47
CA LEU A 90 -5.57 3.20 -3.31
C LEU A 90 -5.86 3.86 -1.95
N ALA A 91 -7.04 3.59 -1.39
CA ALA A 91 -7.42 4.07 -0.05
C ALA A 91 -6.85 3.22 1.10
N GLY A 92 -6.18 2.11 0.81
CA GLY A 92 -5.65 1.19 1.83
C GLY A 92 -6.72 0.31 2.48
N ASN A 93 -7.89 0.17 1.87
CA ASN A 93 -8.97 -0.71 2.32
C ASN A 93 -8.82 -2.15 1.80
N ALA A 94 -8.08 -2.33 0.71
CA ALA A 94 -7.82 -3.63 0.11
C ALA A 94 -6.39 -3.75 -0.40
N LEU A 95 -5.89 -4.98 -0.51
CA LEU A 95 -4.61 -5.27 -1.13
C LEU A 95 -4.80 -6.16 -2.36
N LEU A 96 -3.99 -5.90 -3.39
CA LEU A 96 -3.89 -6.78 -4.55
C LEU A 96 -2.87 -7.90 -4.29
N PRO A 97 -3.04 -9.08 -4.91
CA PRO A 97 -2.04 -10.13 -4.84
C PRO A 97 -0.66 -9.65 -5.31
N GLY A 98 0.38 -10.06 -4.59
CA GLY A 98 1.75 -9.65 -4.83
C GLY A 98 2.15 -8.32 -4.17
N MET A 99 1.21 -7.54 -3.62
CA MET A 99 1.57 -6.37 -2.83
C MET A 99 2.25 -6.79 -1.51
N ALA A 100 3.33 -6.08 -1.18
CA ALA A 100 4.13 -6.28 0.01
C ALA A 100 4.27 -4.98 0.81
N PRO A 101 3.21 -4.49 1.50
CA PRO A 101 3.25 -3.20 2.19
C PRO A 101 4.33 -3.13 3.29
N TYR A 102 4.99 -1.97 3.39
CA TYR A 102 6.05 -1.72 4.36
C TYR A 102 6.17 -0.23 4.69
N ALA A 103 6.79 0.09 5.82
CA ALA A 103 7.26 1.43 6.17
C ALA A 103 8.80 1.43 6.11
N ALA A 104 9.36 2.27 5.24
CA ALA A 104 10.81 2.41 5.11
C ALA A 104 11.42 3.13 6.32
N CYS A 105 12.56 2.65 6.80
CA CYS A 105 13.39 3.36 7.75
C CYS A 105 14.21 4.42 7.02
N TYR A 106 14.11 5.67 7.44
CA TYR A 106 14.92 6.77 6.93
C TYR A 106 15.28 7.74 8.04
N GLY A 107 16.32 8.53 7.80
CA GLY A 107 16.75 9.63 8.65
C GLY A 107 17.31 10.74 7.78
N GLY A 108 17.42 11.93 8.33
CA GLY A 108 17.94 13.07 7.60
C GLY A 108 17.96 14.32 8.44
N HIS A 109 18.85 15.23 8.09
CA HIS A 109 18.98 16.47 8.81
C HIS A 109 17.78 17.39 8.53
N GLN A 110 17.08 17.82 9.58
CA GLN A 110 16.04 18.84 9.50
C GLN A 110 16.56 20.11 10.17
N PHE A 111 16.61 21.21 9.42
CA PHE A 111 17.05 22.53 9.91
C PHE A 111 18.44 22.52 10.58
N GLY A 112 19.39 21.76 10.03
CA GLY A 112 20.76 21.66 10.54
C GLY A 112 20.95 20.72 11.73
N ASN A 113 19.90 20.03 12.18
CA ASN A 113 19.96 19.04 13.25
C ASN A 113 19.67 17.65 12.69
N TRP A 114 20.28 16.62 13.28
CA TRP A 114 19.85 15.24 13.07
C TRP A 114 18.55 14.97 13.83
#